data_AF-A0A969UZ02-F1
#
_entry.id   AF-A0A969UZ02-F1
#
_cell.length_a   1.000
_cell.length_b   1.000
_cell.length_c   1.000
_cell.angle_alpha   90.00
_cell.angle_beta   90.00
_cell.angle_gamma   90.00
#
_symmetry.space_group_name_H-M   'P 1'
#
loop_
_entity.id
_entity.type
_entity.pdbx_description
1 polymer ?
#
loop_
_entity_poly.entity_id
_entity_poly.type
_entity_poly.pdbx_seq_one_letter_code
_entity_poly.pdbx_strand_id
1 'polypeptide(L)'
;MEEYRAQHLQELSPDERAQGDFLQKMYENRDRVIQQGKLALEQELNNIIQDRSKGLKFADTFIIAVRQLFKKIAEECYLESEKAWQPNEIYQQQRYIAAVQEIHRLKSSFGANKQAQMEEYCDELLNGLEGSLVALIQRKSRSLGLEVIARLREHLERLEQRLSQFQQKLQQLQDDFQQAADHEAENADALKINGIKLYDRQELNSLYQRMIESLAGETEDEKSRYELGMDQICRTLSADILPAVSPLVNTSQPLNTNYLNYLDINYEDFKAVIANNTHRVVCQALEQNHLKQELIASDRLCKLLQDEPNAVRTSINRVYQTARPQIILSQVELSTADLTPMVHVTAALNISGGHTHDSGSVKLLPYLQDQVENSNSIMPLPESEQHCILFIQEIGGFSLRCVESIKDLRRSYQDWQEQLIQAKRAKLRGESRDLPLPLHTYKEPPFWDVFPENPNVSQLFVQARALGILKQEENRDTHEKTIFYTRKTLTSPEQVDIASSWEEAIHILEGQICRSDREAIQRQILKKLATIYRPEAKQAVYEQLVDYLRQREIELKQIGGRNSPEYKRELLIIEAVIESRNLLIGEDGQPLIVQGF
;
A
#
# COMPACT_ATOMS: atom_id res chain seq x y z
N MET A 1 46.95 -65.82 28.55
CA MET A 1 47.35 -64.40 28.82
C MET A 1 47.48 -63.61 27.53
N GLU A 2 48.30 -64.05 26.56
CA GLU A 2 48.38 -63.39 25.25
C GLU A 2 47.07 -63.47 24.46
N GLU A 3 46.37 -64.61 24.50
CA GLU A 3 45.02 -64.75 23.91
C GLU A 3 43.98 -63.80 24.53
N TYR A 4 44.06 -63.56 25.84
CA TYR A 4 43.15 -62.63 26.54
C TYR A 4 43.40 -61.17 26.13
N ARG A 5 44.66 -60.76 25.99
CA ARG A 5 45.00 -59.43 25.44
C ARG A 5 44.55 -59.30 23.98
N ALA A 6 44.74 -60.35 23.19
CA ALA A 6 44.36 -60.38 21.78
C ALA A 6 42.84 -60.26 21.58
N GLN A 7 42.05 -60.94 22.41
CA GLN A 7 40.59 -60.93 22.32
C GLN A 7 39.93 -59.66 22.85
N HIS A 8 40.47 -59.05 23.91
CA HIS A 8 39.75 -57.98 24.61
C HIS A 8 40.31 -56.57 24.42
N LEU A 9 41.56 -56.42 23.96
CA LEU A 9 42.28 -55.13 24.00
C LEU A 9 43.08 -54.81 22.74
N GLN A 10 43.02 -55.66 21.72
CA GLN A 10 43.83 -55.50 20.51
C GLN A 10 43.10 -54.63 19.47
N GLU A 11 43.79 -53.62 18.96
CA GLU A 11 43.36 -52.82 17.80
C GLU A 11 43.69 -53.62 16.53
N LEU A 12 42.81 -54.54 16.16
CA LEU A 12 43.03 -55.47 15.03
C LEU A 12 42.85 -54.81 13.65
N SER A 13 42.18 -53.65 13.59
CA SER A 13 41.80 -52.97 12.35
C SER A 13 41.46 -51.49 12.62
N PRO A 14 41.59 -50.58 11.62
CA PRO A 14 41.00 -49.24 11.69
C PRO A 14 39.46 -49.25 11.83
N ASP A 15 38.80 -50.37 11.55
CA ASP A 15 37.37 -50.54 11.81
C ASP A 15 37.12 -50.78 13.32
N GLU A 16 36.41 -49.85 13.97
CA GLU A 16 36.07 -49.88 15.40
C GLU A 16 35.28 -51.14 15.81
N ARG A 17 34.61 -51.80 14.85
CA ARG A 17 33.81 -53.03 15.06
C ARG A 17 34.63 -54.31 15.15
N ALA A 18 35.89 -54.27 14.74
CA ALA A 18 36.80 -55.40 14.77
C ALA A 18 37.76 -55.37 15.97
N GLN A 19 37.54 -54.44 16.92
CA GLN A 19 38.36 -54.29 18.11
C GLN A 19 37.84 -55.15 19.27
N GLY A 20 38.69 -55.39 20.27
CA GLY A 20 38.30 -56.18 21.43
C GLY A 20 37.17 -55.54 22.28
N ASP A 21 36.44 -56.37 23.01
CA ASP A 21 35.19 -56.02 23.70
C ASP A 21 35.26 -54.75 24.58
N PHE A 22 36.39 -54.52 25.26
CA PHE A 22 36.53 -53.34 26.12
C PHE A 22 36.60 -52.04 25.31
N LEU A 23 37.30 -52.06 24.18
CA LEU A 23 37.41 -50.91 23.29
C LEU A 23 36.07 -50.61 22.64
N GLN A 24 35.32 -51.64 22.22
CA GLN A 24 33.98 -51.48 21.68
C GLN A 24 33.04 -50.76 22.66
N LYS A 25 33.01 -51.17 23.93
CA LYS A 25 32.22 -50.48 24.96
C LYS A 25 32.66 -49.03 25.18
N MET A 26 33.95 -48.73 25.06
CA MET A 26 34.45 -47.36 25.17
C MET A 26 33.97 -46.49 23.99
N TYR A 27 33.89 -47.03 22.77
CA TYR A 27 33.31 -46.34 21.61
C TYR A 27 31.79 -46.15 21.73
N GLU A 28 31.06 -47.17 22.18
CA GLU A 28 29.62 -47.05 22.45
C GLU A 28 29.34 -45.94 23.49
N ASN A 29 30.16 -45.88 24.54
CA ASN A 29 30.09 -44.81 25.53
C ASN A 29 30.44 -43.44 24.94
N ARG A 30 31.48 -43.34 24.09
CA ARG A 30 31.82 -42.10 23.36
C ARG A 30 30.61 -41.59 22.59
N ASP A 31 30.01 -42.44 21.77
CA ASP A 31 28.90 -42.05 20.89
C ASP A 31 27.66 -41.65 21.70
N ARG A 32 27.35 -42.38 22.77
CA ARG A 32 26.28 -42.04 23.71
C ARG A 32 26.49 -40.66 24.35
N VAL A 33 27.70 -40.39 24.86
CA VAL A 33 28.02 -39.10 25.49
C VAL A 33 27.95 -37.97 24.48
N ILE A 34 28.39 -38.18 23.24
CA ILE A 34 28.26 -37.18 22.16
C ILE A 34 26.78 -36.84 21.93
N GLN A 35 25.92 -37.84 21.79
CA GLN A 35 24.49 -37.59 21.53
C GLN A 35 23.81 -36.90 22.71
N GLN A 36 24.05 -37.37 23.93
CA GLN A 36 23.50 -36.75 25.14
C GLN A 36 24.01 -35.32 25.34
N GLY A 37 25.30 -35.07 25.09
CA GLY A 37 25.90 -33.75 25.21
C GLY A 37 25.35 -32.77 24.18
N LYS A 38 25.13 -33.19 22.93
CA LYS A 38 24.49 -32.36 21.90
C LYS A 38 23.08 -31.94 22.32
N LEU A 39 22.25 -32.92 22.73
CA LEU A 39 20.89 -32.65 23.17
C LEU A 39 20.84 -31.72 24.39
N ALA A 40 21.72 -31.92 25.37
CA ALA A 40 21.77 -31.07 26.56
C ALA A 40 22.16 -29.63 26.22
N LEU A 41 23.14 -29.43 25.33
CA LEU A 41 23.53 -28.09 24.87
C LEU A 41 22.40 -27.38 24.14
N GLU A 42 21.66 -28.09 23.27
CA GLU A 42 20.51 -27.53 22.58
C GLU A 42 19.38 -27.16 23.55
N GLN A 43 19.08 -28.04 24.51
CA GLN A 43 18.01 -27.80 25.49
C GLN A 43 18.32 -26.60 26.39
N GLU A 44 19.53 -26.53 26.94
CA GLU A 44 19.93 -25.39 27.78
C GLU A 44 19.93 -24.07 27.01
N LEU A 45 20.45 -24.06 25.78
CA LEU A 45 20.42 -22.87 24.94
C LEU A 45 18.98 -22.42 24.64
N ASN A 46 18.08 -23.36 24.32
CA ASN A 46 16.67 -23.05 24.11
C ASN A 46 16.00 -22.53 25.39
N ASN A 47 16.28 -23.13 26.55
CA ASN A 47 15.74 -22.68 27.84
C ASN A 47 16.19 -21.25 28.17
N ILE A 48 17.45 -20.93 27.90
CA ILE A 48 18.00 -19.58 28.07
C ILE A 48 17.28 -18.57 27.15
N ILE A 49 17.04 -18.94 25.89
CA ILE A 49 16.37 -18.06 24.92
C ILE A 49 14.89 -17.86 25.30
N GLN A 50 14.23 -18.87 25.86
CA GLN A 50 12.85 -18.77 26.36
C GLN A 50 12.72 -17.92 27.62
N ASP A 51 13.75 -17.95 28.47
CA ASP A 51 13.76 -17.21 29.72
C ASP A 51 13.88 -15.71 29.45
N ARG A 52 12.77 -15.00 29.67
CA ARG A 52 12.64 -13.55 29.50
C ARG A 52 13.68 -12.76 30.31
N SER A 53 14.22 -13.35 31.39
CA SER A 53 15.21 -12.70 32.24
C SER A 53 16.65 -12.83 31.73
N LYS A 54 16.93 -13.80 30.84
CA LYS A 54 18.30 -14.14 30.39
C LYS A 54 18.57 -13.65 28.98
N GLY A 55 17.63 -13.83 28.05
CA GLY A 55 17.70 -13.24 26.71
C GLY A 55 18.96 -13.58 25.89
N LEU A 56 19.13 -12.89 24.75
CA LEU A 56 20.17 -13.21 23.76
C LEU A 56 21.60 -12.93 24.22
N LYS A 57 21.81 -11.88 25.04
CA LYS A 57 23.15 -11.55 25.59
C LYS A 57 23.66 -12.63 26.55
N PHE A 58 22.78 -13.24 27.33
CA PHE A 58 23.15 -14.34 28.20
C PHE A 58 23.44 -15.62 27.40
N ALA A 59 22.70 -15.87 26.31
CA ALA A 59 22.98 -16.97 25.40
C ALA A 59 24.40 -16.90 24.81
N ASP A 60 24.85 -15.71 24.39
CA ASP A 60 26.23 -15.50 23.92
C ASP A 60 27.25 -15.77 25.04
N THR A 61 26.98 -15.27 26.25
CA THR A 61 27.84 -15.49 27.42
C THR A 61 27.93 -16.98 27.77
N PHE A 62 26.83 -17.71 27.66
CA PHE A 62 26.77 -19.16 27.87
C PHE A 62 27.64 -19.90 26.85
N ILE A 63 27.52 -19.59 25.56
CA ILE A 63 28.35 -20.21 24.51
C ILE A 63 29.84 -19.96 24.79
N ILE A 64 30.21 -18.74 25.17
CA ILE A 64 31.59 -18.40 25.53
C ILE A 64 32.07 -19.22 26.74
N ALA A 65 31.26 -19.32 27.78
CA ALA A 65 31.59 -20.09 28.99
C ALA A 65 31.77 -21.58 28.69
N VAL A 66 30.88 -22.18 27.91
CA VAL A 66 30.97 -23.60 27.49
C VAL A 66 32.22 -23.83 26.63
N ARG A 67 32.53 -22.91 25.71
CA ARG A 67 33.75 -22.98 24.89
C ARG A 67 35.02 -22.98 25.76
N GLN A 68 35.08 -22.11 26.77
CA GLN A 68 36.20 -22.04 27.71
C GLN A 68 36.32 -23.33 28.54
N LEU A 69 35.19 -23.86 29.01
CA LEU A 69 35.15 -25.13 29.75
C LEU A 69 35.67 -26.30 28.91
N PHE A 70 35.19 -26.44 27.67
CA PHE A 70 35.65 -27.47 26.74
C PHE A 70 37.14 -27.34 26.41
N LYS A 71 37.65 -26.12 26.26
CA LYS A 71 39.08 -25.89 26.05
C LYS A 71 39.90 -26.39 27.25
N LYS A 72 39.48 -26.04 28.47
CA LYS A 72 40.15 -26.47 29.71
C LYS A 72 40.17 -28.00 29.86
N ILE A 73 39.02 -28.66 29.69
CA ILE A 73 38.94 -30.13 29.81
C ILE A 73 39.76 -30.83 28.72
N ALA A 74 39.80 -30.27 27.50
CA ALA A 74 40.64 -30.83 26.43
C ALA A 74 42.14 -30.73 26.78
N GLU A 75 42.60 -29.60 27.31
CA GLU A 75 43.98 -29.42 27.76
C GLU A 75 44.34 -30.41 28.88
N GLU A 76 43.45 -30.60 29.87
CA GLU A 76 43.61 -31.59 30.94
C GLU A 76 43.71 -33.02 30.38
N CYS A 77 42.79 -33.42 29.49
CA CYS A 77 42.82 -34.75 28.88
C CYS A 77 44.08 -35.00 28.05
N TYR A 78 44.54 -33.98 27.33
CA TYR A 78 45.77 -34.06 26.53
C TYR A 78 47.00 -34.24 27.42
N LEU A 79 47.13 -33.41 28.47
CA LEU A 79 48.24 -33.50 29.42
C LEU A 79 48.27 -34.85 30.15
N GLU A 80 47.12 -35.35 30.60
CA GLU A 80 47.05 -36.66 31.26
C GLU A 80 47.42 -37.79 30.30
N SER A 81 46.94 -37.75 29.04
CA SER A 81 47.22 -38.77 28.04
C SER A 81 48.72 -38.86 27.70
N GLU A 82 49.34 -37.72 27.35
CA GLU A 82 50.73 -37.70 26.87
C GLU A 82 51.77 -37.72 27.99
N LYS A 83 51.55 -36.99 29.10
CA LYS A 83 52.59 -36.81 30.13
C LYS A 83 52.50 -37.81 31.27
N ALA A 84 51.29 -38.29 31.60
CA ALA A 84 51.11 -39.22 32.71
C ALA A 84 50.97 -40.67 32.23
N TRP A 85 50.03 -40.93 31.31
CA TRP A 85 49.65 -42.30 30.97
C TRP A 85 50.52 -42.95 29.90
N GLN A 86 50.93 -42.22 28.86
CA GLN A 86 51.83 -42.79 27.83
C GLN A 86 53.20 -43.23 28.39
N PRO A 87 53.90 -42.44 29.23
CA PRO A 87 55.17 -42.90 29.82
C PRO A 87 54.96 -44.06 30.79
N ASN A 88 53.87 -44.04 31.56
CA ASN A 88 53.53 -45.13 32.48
C ASN A 88 53.22 -46.44 31.71
N GLU A 89 52.49 -46.36 30.60
CA GLU A 89 52.23 -47.50 29.71
C GLU A 89 53.54 -48.14 29.23
N ILE A 90 54.45 -47.32 28.70
CA ILE A 90 55.77 -47.77 28.22
C ILE A 90 56.57 -48.41 29.35
N TYR A 91 56.60 -47.77 30.53
CA TYR A 91 57.33 -48.27 31.70
C TYR A 91 56.79 -49.62 32.19
N GLN A 92 55.48 -49.76 32.37
CA GLN A 92 54.87 -51.01 32.83
C GLN A 92 54.98 -52.13 31.77
N GLN A 93 54.90 -51.78 30.48
CA GLN A 93 55.13 -52.73 29.39
C GLN A 93 56.58 -53.23 29.38
N GLN A 94 57.56 -52.37 29.62
CA GLN A 94 58.97 -52.77 29.76
C GLN A 94 59.19 -53.69 30.96
N ARG A 95 58.57 -53.39 32.12
CA ARG A 95 58.60 -54.26 33.30
C ARG A 95 58.01 -55.64 33.02
N TYR A 96 56.87 -55.69 32.33
CA TYR A 96 56.25 -56.94 31.89
C TYR A 96 57.18 -57.76 30.98
N ILE A 97 57.78 -57.14 29.96
CA ILE A 97 58.69 -57.82 29.02
C ILE A 97 59.93 -58.34 29.76
N ALA A 98 60.51 -57.54 30.66
CA ALA A 98 61.66 -57.94 31.46
C ALA A 98 61.35 -59.14 32.35
N ALA A 99 60.20 -59.14 33.05
CA ALA A 99 59.77 -60.26 33.89
C ALA A 99 59.52 -61.54 33.06
N VAL A 100 58.93 -61.42 31.86
CA VAL A 100 58.77 -62.55 30.93
C VAL A 100 60.13 -63.13 30.51
N GLN A 101 61.09 -62.28 30.15
CA GLN A 101 62.44 -62.71 29.76
C GLN A 101 63.18 -63.41 30.92
N GLU A 102 63.04 -62.89 32.14
CA GLU A 102 63.63 -63.49 33.33
C GLU A 102 63.00 -64.85 33.69
N ILE A 103 61.67 -64.98 33.58
CA ILE A 103 60.99 -66.27 33.73
C ILE A 103 61.48 -67.29 32.69
N HIS A 104 61.66 -66.88 31.43
CA HIS A 104 62.22 -67.74 30.38
C HIS A 104 63.67 -68.17 30.68
N ARG A 105 64.49 -67.25 31.22
CA ARG A 105 65.87 -67.53 31.65
C ARG A 105 65.91 -68.51 32.82
N LEU A 106 65.08 -68.28 33.85
CA LEU A 106 64.98 -69.15 35.03
C LEU A 106 64.38 -70.51 34.74
N LYS A 107 63.45 -70.60 33.78
CA LYS A 107 62.94 -71.88 33.27
C LYS A 107 64.10 -72.79 32.85
N SER A 108 65.13 -72.21 32.23
CA SER A 108 66.29 -72.91 31.67
C SER A 108 67.43 -73.18 32.66
N SER A 109 67.39 -72.63 33.88
CA SER A 109 68.42 -72.81 34.91
C SER A 109 67.99 -73.77 36.04
N PHE A 110 68.95 -74.32 36.79
CA PHE A 110 68.73 -75.22 37.94
C PHE A 110 69.23 -74.57 39.24
N GLY A 111 68.44 -74.64 40.33
CA GLY A 111 68.83 -74.13 41.65
C GLY A 111 67.74 -74.27 42.71
N ALA A 112 68.12 -74.34 43.99
CA ALA A 112 67.21 -74.54 45.13
C ALA A 112 66.29 -73.34 45.43
N ASN A 113 66.66 -72.12 44.99
CA ASN A 113 65.87 -70.90 45.19
C ASN A 113 64.93 -70.57 44.00
N LYS A 114 64.82 -71.49 43.03
CA LYS A 114 64.09 -71.26 41.76
C LYS A 114 62.61 -70.99 41.96
N GLN A 115 61.96 -71.67 42.91
CA GLN A 115 60.52 -71.51 43.15
C GLN A 115 60.20 -70.12 43.72
N ALA A 116 60.92 -69.67 44.75
CA ALA A 116 60.71 -68.35 45.34
C ALA A 116 60.99 -67.21 44.33
N GLN A 117 62.05 -67.34 43.53
CA GLN A 117 62.35 -66.38 42.46
C GLN A 117 61.28 -66.40 41.35
N MET A 118 60.75 -67.58 40.99
CA MET A 118 59.64 -67.68 40.03
C MET A 118 58.36 -67.04 40.55
N GLU A 119 58.03 -67.18 41.83
CA GLU A 119 56.87 -66.51 42.44
C GLU A 119 57.03 -64.98 42.40
N GLU A 120 58.21 -64.46 42.78
CA GLU A 120 58.52 -63.02 42.73
C GLU A 120 58.39 -62.45 41.31
N TYR A 121 58.98 -63.11 40.30
CA TYR A 121 58.86 -62.66 38.91
C TYR A 121 57.47 -62.86 38.32
N CYS A 122 56.70 -63.86 38.78
CA CYS A 122 55.30 -64.02 38.41
C CYS A 122 54.45 -62.86 38.96
N ASP A 123 54.68 -62.45 40.20
CA ASP A 123 54.01 -61.28 40.79
C ASP A 123 54.41 -59.99 40.08
N GLU A 124 55.69 -59.81 39.73
CA GLU A 124 56.13 -58.68 38.91
C GLU A 124 55.51 -58.69 37.51
N LEU A 125 55.37 -59.87 36.89
CA LEU A 125 54.73 -60.04 35.59
C LEU A 125 53.24 -59.67 35.64
N LEU A 126 52.50 -60.15 36.66
CA LEU A 126 51.09 -59.86 36.83
C LEU A 126 50.86 -58.37 37.13
N ASN A 127 51.65 -57.78 38.04
CA ASN A 127 51.57 -56.36 38.36
C ASN A 127 51.95 -55.46 37.17
N GLY A 128 52.98 -55.85 36.41
CA GLY A 128 53.39 -55.13 35.19
C GLY A 128 52.34 -55.22 34.08
N LEU A 129 51.69 -56.39 33.94
CA LEU A 129 50.58 -56.56 33.01
C LEU A 129 49.38 -55.70 33.42
N GLU A 130 48.92 -55.81 34.67
CA GLU A 130 47.81 -55.01 35.19
C GLU A 130 48.07 -53.51 35.02
N GLY A 131 49.26 -53.05 35.40
CA GLY A 131 49.68 -51.65 35.24
C GLY A 131 49.69 -51.20 33.77
N SER A 132 50.15 -52.05 32.85
CA SER A 132 50.12 -51.76 31.41
C SER A 132 48.69 -51.69 30.86
N LEU A 133 47.81 -52.58 31.30
CA LEU A 133 46.40 -52.59 30.89
C LEU A 133 45.63 -51.37 31.40
N VAL A 134 45.83 -51.02 32.68
CA VAL A 134 45.24 -49.80 33.26
C VAL A 134 45.74 -48.57 32.52
N ALA A 135 47.05 -48.47 32.27
CA ALA A 135 47.61 -47.33 31.55
C ALA A 135 47.06 -47.19 30.11
N LEU A 136 46.91 -48.31 29.39
CA LEU A 136 46.33 -48.33 28.04
C LEU A 136 44.86 -47.88 28.06
N ILE A 137 44.04 -48.43 28.96
CA ILE A 137 42.62 -48.05 29.08
C ILE A 137 42.51 -46.56 29.44
N GLN A 138 43.31 -46.08 30.39
CA GLN A 138 43.31 -44.67 30.80
C GLN A 138 43.70 -43.75 29.64
N ARG A 139 44.79 -44.05 28.93
CA ARG A 139 45.24 -43.31 27.76
C ARG A 139 44.17 -43.29 26.66
N LYS A 140 43.59 -44.45 26.33
CA LYS A 140 42.53 -44.54 25.32
C LYS A 140 41.29 -43.76 25.74
N SER A 141 40.90 -43.81 27.01
CA SER A 141 39.75 -43.05 27.52
C SER A 141 39.93 -41.54 27.34
N ARG A 142 41.15 -41.02 27.55
CA ARG A 142 41.48 -39.60 27.35
C ARG A 142 41.53 -39.24 25.87
N SER A 143 42.04 -40.12 25.02
CA SER A 143 41.98 -39.93 23.56
C SER A 143 40.53 -39.87 23.05
N LEU A 144 39.64 -40.73 23.53
CA LEU A 144 38.22 -40.68 23.18
C LEU A 144 37.54 -39.46 23.80
N GLY A 145 37.91 -39.05 25.02
CA GLY A 145 37.43 -37.82 25.64
C GLY A 145 37.76 -36.57 24.80
N LEU A 146 38.96 -36.51 24.23
CA LEU A 146 39.33 -35.45 23.28
C LEU A 146 38.44 -35.46 22.02
N GLU A 147 38.12 -36.64 21.49
CA GLU A 147 37.21 -36.78 20.36
C GLU A 147 35.78 -36.31 20.70
N VAL A 148 35.25 -36.70 21.88
CA VAL A 148 33.95 -36.21 22.36
C VAL A 148 33.94 -34.68 22.42
N ILE A 149 34.96 -34.08 23.03
CA ILE A 149 35.05 -32.62 23.17
C ILE A 149 35.15 -31.95 21.80
N ALA A 150 35.92 -32.51 20.85
CA ALA A 150 36.00 -31.99 19.49
C ALA A 150 34.62 -31.99 18.81
N ARG A 151 33.86 -33.09 18.91
CA ARG A 151 32.51 -33.21 18.34
C ARG A 151 31.50 -32.28 19.00
N LEU A 152 31.59 -32.06 20.31
CA LEU A 152 30.73 -31.12 21.02
C LEU A 152 31.07 -29.66 20.66
N ARG A 153 32.36 -29.34 20.43
CA ARG A 153 32.78 -28.02 19.94
C ARG A 153 32.28 -27.74 18.53
N GLU A 154 32.40 -28.71 17.60
CA GLU A 154 31.81 -28.60 16.25
C GLU A 154 30.31 -28.30 16.31
N HIS A 155 29.60 -28.96 17.23
CA HIS A 155 28.17 -28.72 17.41
C HIS A 155 27.88 -27.35 18.03
N LEU A 156 28.66 -26.92 19.03
CA LEU A 156 28.55 -25.61 19.65
C LEU A 156 28.77 -24.47 18.61
N GLU A 157 29.72 -24.63 17.69
CA GLU A 157 29.94 -23.68 16.58
C GLU A 157 28.71 -23.58 15.66
N ARG A 158 28.04 -24.71 15.37
CA ARG A 158 26.78 -24.67 14.61
C ARG A 158 25.66 -23.97 15.36
N LEU A 159 25.58 -24.15 16.69
CA LEU A 159 24.60 -23.46 17.52
C LEU A 159 24.87 -21.96 17.60
N GLU A 160 26.13 -21.54 17.72
CA GLU A 160 26.55 -20.14 17.65
C GLU A 160 26.16 -19.52 16.30
N GLN A 161 26.45 -20.19 15.18
CA GLN A 161 26.04 -19.72 13.85
C GLN A 161 24.52 -19.54 13.73
N ARG A 162 23.73 -20.52 14.23
CA ARG A 162 22.26 -20.41 14.26
C ARG A 162 21.78 -19.25 15.12
N LEU A 163 22.41 -19.05 16.28
CA LEU A 163 22.10 -17.93 17.18
C LEU A 163 22.42 -16.59 16.52
N SER A 164 23.58 -16.44 15.88
CA SER A 164 23.95 -15.21 15.17
C SER A 164 23.01 -14.90 14.00
N GLN A 165 22.62 -15.91 13.21
CA GLN A 165 21.62 -15.73 12.16
C GLN A 165 20.27 -15.28 12.73
N PHE A 166 19.86 -15.86 13.86
CA PHE A 166 18.63 -15.47 14.55
C PHE A 166 18.71 -14.02 15.07
N GLN A 167 19.82 -13.63 15.69
CA GLN A 167 20.07 -12.25 16.16
C GLN A 167 20.02 -11.24 15.00
N GLN A 168 20.72 -11.52 13.89
CA GLN A 168 20.71 -10.66 12.70
C GLN A 168 19.30 -10.47 12.15
N LYS A 169 18.52 -11.54 12.08
CA LYS A 169 17.13 -11.48 11.62
C LYS A 169 16.23 -10.68 12.56
N LEU A 170 16.38 -10.84 13.87
CA LEU A 170 15.63 -10.03 14.83
C LEU A 170 15.98 -8.55 14.71
N GLN A 171 17.25 -8.22 14.51
CA GLN A 171 17.68 -6.84 14.28
C GLN A 171 17.10 -6.28 12.98
N GLN A 172 17.13 -7.05 11.89
CA GLN A 172 16.53 -6.63 10.62
C GLN A 172 15.02 -6.38 10.76
N LEU A 173 14.29 -7.27 11.46
CA LEU A 173 12.86 -7.06 11.71
C LEU A 173 12.60 -5.80 12.53
N GLN A 174 13.42 -5.55 13.55
CA GLN A 174 13.32 -4.33 14.36
C GLN A 174 13.55 -3.08 13.50
N ASP A 175 14.60 -3.09 12.67
CA ASP A 175 14.93 -1.97 11.78
C ASP A 175 13.83 -1.73 10.74
N ASP A 176 13.28 -2.79 10.14
CA ASP A 176 12.19 -2.70 9.16
C ASP A 176 10.91 -2.09 9.77
N PHE A 177 10.52 -2.53 10.97
CA PHE A 177 9.36 -1.95 11.68
C PHE A 177 9.62 -0.51 12.12
N GLN A 178 10.85 -0.20 12.55
CA GLN A 178 11.22 1.16 12.93
C GLN A 178 11.16 2.10 11.72
N GLN A 179 11.66 1.68 10.56
CA GLN A 179 11.59 2.44 9.32
C GLN A 179 10.15 2.66 8.86
N ALA A 180 9.31 1.63 8.92
CA ALA A 180 7.89 1.75 8.59
C ALA A 180 7.18 2.75 9.51
N ALA A 181 7.40 2.64 10.83
CA ALA A 181 6.83 3.56 11.81
C ALA A 181 7.33 5.00 11.62
N ASP A 182 8.62 5.19 11.34
CA ASP A 182 9.20 6.51 11.08
C ASP A 182 8.63 7.13 9.79
N HIS A 183 8.45 6.33 8.73
CA HIS A 183 7.84 6.79 7.49
C HIS A 183 6.38 7.21 7.69
N GLU A 184 5.59 6.44 8.44
CA GLU A 184 4.21 6.81 8.77
C GLU A 184 4.15 8.07 9.64
N ALA A 185 5.04 8.19 10.64
CA ALA A 185 5.14 9.37 11.47
C ALA A 185 5.54 10.62 10.67
N GLU A 186 6.48 10.51 9.74
CA GLU A 186 6.88 11.58 8.85
C GLU A 186 5.75 12.01 7.90
N ASN A 187 5.01 11.05 7.35
CA ASN A 187 3.85 11.34 6.51
C ASN A 187 2.76 12.08 7.30
N ALA A 188 2.50 11.66 8.55
CA ALA A 188 1.55 12.34 9.43
C ALA A 188 2.02 13.75 9.83
N ASP A 189 3.33 13.92 10.09
CA ASP A 189 3.94 15.20 10.43
C ASP A 189 3.96 16.19 9.26
N ALA A 190 4.14 15.67 8.03
CA ALA A 190 4.12 16.45 6.80
C ALA A 190 2.71 16.86 6.36
N LEU A 191 1.67 16.20 6.88
CA LEU A 191 0.29 16.45 6.50
C LEU A 191 -0.15 17.87 6.89
N LYS A 192 -0.38 18.69 5.87
CA LYS A 192 -0.89 20.05 6.02
C LYS A 192 -2.20 20.21 5.25
N ILE A 193 -3.23 20.66 5.94
CA ILE A 193 -4.50 21.05 5.30
C ILE A 193 -4.56 22.58 5.33
N ASN A 194 -4.65 23.20 4.14
CA ASN A 194 -4.66 24.67 3.99
C ASN A 194 -3.49 25.39 4.69
N GLY A 195 -2.32 24.74 4.76
CA GLY A 195 -1.12 25.27 5.41
C GLY A 195 -1.02 24.99 6.93
N ILE A 196 -2.06 24.44 7.54
CA ILE A 196 -2.10 24.09 8.96
C ILE A 196 -1.61 22.65 9.13
N LYS A 197 -0.58 22.47 9.96
CA LYS A 197 -0.05 21.15 10.34
C LYS A 197 -0.98 20.52 11.39
N LEU A 198 -1.46 19.31 11.12
CA LEU A 198 -2.48 18.66 11.98
C LEU A 198 -1.88 17.86 13.13
N TYR A 199 -0.74 17.21 12.90
CA TYR A 199 -0.12 16.32 13.87
C TYR A 199 1.35 16.68 14.03
N ASP A 200 1.83 16.66 15.27
CA ASP A 200 3.25 16.70 15.60
C ASP A 200 3.70 15.29 15.99
N ARG A 201 4.85 14.86 15.49
CA ARG A 201 5.50 13.60 15.87
C ARG A 201 5.59 13.41 17.39
N GLN A 202 5.92 14.45 18.16
CA GLN A 202 6.02 14.34 19.62
C GLN A 202 4.68 14.00 20.27
N GLU A 203 3.62 14.58 19.73
CA GLU A 203 2.28 14.40 20.26
C GLU A 203 1.72 13.02 19.89
N LEU A 204 1.92 12.58 18.64
CA LEU A 204 1.58 11.23 18.19
C LEU A 204 2.26 10.16 19.07
N ASN A 205 3.55 10.31 19.33
CA ASN A 205 4.28 9.40 20.21
C ASN A 205 3.68 9.36 21.63
N SER A 206 3.26 10.51 22.16
CA SER A 206 2.62 10.57 23.48
C SER A 206 1.24 9.87 23.51
N LEU A 207 0.48 9.94 22.41
CA LEU A 207 -0.82 9.27 22.28
C LEU A 207 -0.65 7.75 22.20
N TYR A 208 0.31 7.27 21.41
CA TYR A 208 0.64 5.84 21.34
C TYR A 208 1.16 5.31 22.68
N GLN A 209 2.02 6.06 23.37
CA GLN A 209 2.50 5.69 24.70
C GLN A 209 1.35 5.52 25.69
N ARG A 210 0.39 6.46 25.73
CA ARG A 210 -0.79 6.38 26.59
C ARG A 210 -1.70 5.20 26.24
N MET A 211 -1.83 4.86 24.95
CA MET A 211 -2.57 3.68 24.52
C MET A 211 -1.89 2.39 25.02
N ILE A 212 -0.56 2.32 24.98
CA ILE A 212 0.17 1.17 25.52
C ILE A 212 0.00 1.10 27.04
N GLU A 213 0.10 2.23 27.73
CA GLU A 213 -0.10 2.33 29.19
C GLU A 213 -1.53 1.97 29.61
N SER A 214 -2.56 2.23 28.78
CA SER A 214 -3.95 1.87 29.10
C SER A 214 -4.24 0.38 28.94
N LEU A 215 -3.38 -0.36 28.23
CA LEU A 215 -3.42 -1.81 28.15
C LEU A 215 -2.78 -2.49 29.37
N ALA A 216 -2.10 -1.73 30.24
CA ALA A 216 -1.58 -2.25 31.50
C ALA A 216 -2.73 -2.46 32.50
N GLY A 217 -2.87 -3.69 33.00
CA GLY A 217 -3.81 -3.98 34.09
C GLY A 217 -3.40 -3.35 35.43
N GLU A 218 -4.28 -3.43 36.42
CA GLU A 218 -3.94 -3.08 37.81
C GLU A 218 -3.01 -4.16 38.39
N THR A 219 -1.71 -3.90 38.46
CA THR A 219 -0.73 -4.79 39.10
C THR A 219 0.30 -3.99 39.88
N GLU A 220 0.61 -4.47 41.09
CA GLU A 220 1.53 -3.86 42.09
C GLU A 220 3.01 -4.24 41.89
N ASP A 221 3.50 -4.30 40.65
CA ASP A 221 4.92 -4.59 40.37
C ASP A 221 5.75 -3.31 40.18
N GLU A 222 7.07 -3.35 40.49
CA GLU A 222 8.04 -2.25 40.31
C GLU A 222 8.24 -1.81 38.84
N LYS A 223 7.57 -2.44 37.88
CA LYS A 223 7.68 -2.14 36.45
C LYS A 223 6.84 -0.92 36.07
N SER A 224 7.33 -0.17 35.09
CA SER A 224 6.56 0.95 34.53
C SER A 224 5.26 0.45 33.87
N ARG A 225 4.20 1.25 33.90
CA ARG A 225 2.92 0.92 33.21
C ARG A 225 3.12 0.64 31.73
N TYR A 226 4.06 1.34 31.10
CA TYR A 226 4.42 1.10 29.71
C TYR A 226 4.98 -0.31 29.48
N GLU A 227 5.90 -0.78 30.33
CA GLU A 227 6.46 -2.13 30.23
C GLU A 227 5.41 -3.21 30.44
N LEU A 228 4.47 -3.00 31.39
CA LEU A 228 3.36 -3.91 31.62
C LEU A 228 2.39 -3.97 30.42
N GLY A 229 2.11 -2.83 29.80
CA GLY A 229 1.32 -2.74 28.57
C GLY A 229 1.99 -3.45 27.40
N MET A 230 3.30 -3.25 27.23
CA MET A 230 4.09 -3.96 26.22
C MET A 230 4.12 -5.47 26.47
N ASP A 231 4.24 -5.91 27.73
CA ASP A 231 4.18 -7.32 28.10
C ASP A 231 2.83 -7.94 27.71
N GLN A 232 1.73 -7.20 27.90
CA GLN A 232 0.38 -7.65 27.54
C GLN A 232 0.18 -7.72 26.01
N ILE A 233 0.66 -6.72 25.28
CA ILE A 233 0.67 -6.72 23.80
C ILE A 233 1.46 -7.93 23.31
N CYS A 234 2.67 -8.14 23.80
CA CYS A 234 3.53 -9.27 23.43
C CYS A 234 2.86 -10.61 23.72
N ARG A 235 2.17 -10.77 24.87
CA ARG A 235 1.42 -12.00 25.19
C ARG A 235 0.27 -12.25 24.21
N THR A 236 -0.50 -11.20 23.89
CA THR A 236 -1.66 -11.29 23.01
C THR A 236 -1.23 -11.57 21.57
N LEU A 237 -0.24 -10.83 21.08
CA LEU A 237 0.36 -11.03 19.76
C LEU A 237 1.01 -12.41 19.64
N SER A 238 1.71 -12.90 20.67
CA SER A 238 2.32 -14.24 20.61
C SER A 238 1.25 -15.34 20.49
N ALA A 239 0.11 -15.21 21.19
CA ALA A 239 -0.98 -16.17 21.12
C ALA A 239 -1.69 -16.14 19.74
N ASP A 240 -1.84 -14.96 19.14
CA ASP A 240 -2.57 -14.77 17.89
C ASP A 240 -1.70 -15.01 16.63
N ILE A 241 -0.40 -14.71 16.67
CA ILE A 241 0.51 -14.75 15.51
C ILE A 241 1.09 -16.15 15.29
N LEU A 242 1.46 -16.87 16.36
CA LEU A 242 2.09 -18.19 16.24
C LEU A 242 1.24 -19.23 15.46
N PRO A 243 -0.10 -19.29 15.62
CA PRO A 243 -0.96 -20.17 14.84
C PRO A 243 -1.12 -19.72 13.38
N ALA A 244 -1.07 -18.39 13.13
CA ALA A 244 -1.31 -17.80 11.83
C ALA A 244 -0.09 -17.89 10.88
N VAL A 245 1.13 -17.87 11.44
CA VAL A 245 2.37 -17.77 10.65
C VAL A 245 3.05 -19.12 10.42
N SER A 246 2.72 -20.17 11.20
CA SER A 246 3.34 -21.48 11.04
C SER A 246 2.32 -22.60 10.88
N PRO A 247 2.21 -23.25 9.70
CA PRO A 247 1.32 -24.40 9.51
C PRO A 247 1.70 -25.61 10.36
N LEU A 248 2.93 -25.66 10.90
CA LEU A 248 3.45 -26.74 11.75
C LEU A 248 2.96 -26.67 13.21
N VAL A 249 2.45 -25.53 13.67
CA VAL A 249 1.92 -25.36 15.04
C VAL A 249 0.50 -25.95 15.16
N ASN A 250 -0.19 -26.16 14.03
CA ASN A 250 -1.55 -26.73 14.01
C ASN A 250 -1.58 -28.25 14.24
N THR A 251 -0.43 -28.92 14.23
CA THR A 251 -0.32 -30.33 14.62
C THR A 251 0.02 -30.44 16.09
N SER A 252 -0.85 -31.11 16.84
CA SER A 252 -0.85 -31.41 18.28
C SER A 252 0.38 -32.20 18.78
N GLN A 253 1.59 -31.86 18.37
CA GLN A 253 2.82 -32.33 18.98
C GLN A 253 3.23 -31.34 20.06
N PRO A 254 3.62 -31.79 21.26
CA PRO A 254 4.26 -30.90 22.23
C PRO A 254 5.45 -30.25 21.53
N LEU A 255 5.67 -28.95 21.76
CA LEU A 255 6.82 -28.18 21.29
C LEU A 255 8.13 -28.83 21.79
N ASN A 256 8.53 -29.94 21.18
CA ASN A 256 9.79 -30.60 21.43
C ASN A 256 10.86 -29.83 20.67
N THR A 257 11.43 -28.85 21.39
CA THR A 257 12.88 -28.69 21.52
C THR A 257 13.65 -28.48 20.23
N ASN A 258 13.29 -27.50 19.38
CA ASN A 258 14.27 -26.90 18.47
C ASN A 258 13.80 -25.55 17.89
N TYR A 259 13.83 -24.50 18.71
CA TYR A 259 13.44 -23.14 18.28
C TYR A 259 14.41 -22.56 17.25
N LEU A 260 15.66 -22.98 17.26
CA LEU A 260 16.67 -22.59 16.28
C LEU A 260 16.43 -23.23 14.88
N ASN A 261 15.38 -24.05 14.69
CA ASN A 261 14.94 -24.57 13.38
C ASN A 261 13.82 -23.75 12.74
N TYR A 262 13.37 -22.64 13.34
CA TYR A 262 12.38 -21.72 12.73
C TYR A 262 12.98 -20.85 11.59
N LEU A 263 13.87 -21.43 10.79
CA LEU A 263 14.40 -20.86 9.55
C LEU A 263 13.38 -20.91 8.40
N ASP A 264 12.28 -21.66 8.54
CA ASP A 264 11.21 -21.82 7.53
C ASP A 264 9.97 -20.94 7.79
N ILE A 265 10.11 -19.86 8.56
CA ILE A 265 9.04 -18.85 8.67
C ILE A 265 9.10 -17.95 7.44
N ASN A 266 7.99 -17.79 6.72
CA ASN A 266 7.90 -16.72 5.72
C ASN A 266 7.85 -15.37 6.45
N TYR A 267 8.98 -14.67 6.45
CA TYR A 267 9.15 -13.43 7.19
C TYR A 267 8.28 -12.29 6.66
N GLU A 268 7.92 -12.31 5.38
CA GLU A 268 6.99 -11.33 4.81
C GLU A 268 5.57 -11.56 5.33
N ASP A 269 5.13 -12.81 5.43
CA ASP A 269 3.84 -13.14 6.04
C ASP A 269 3.83 -12.79 7.54
N PHE A 270 4.94 -13.06 8.25
CA PHE A 270 5.09 -12.67 9.66
C PHE A 270 4.93 -11.16 9.86
N LYS A 271 5.60 -10.35 9.04
CA LYS A 271 5.48 -8.89 9.06
C LYS A 271 4.05 -8.44 8.78
N ALA A 272 3.42 -8.99 7.75
CA ALA A 272 2.06 -8.64 7.37
C ALA A 272 1.04 -9.00 8.47
N VAL A 273 1.19 -10.16 9.12
CA VAL A 273 0.31 -10.57 10.23
C VAL A 273 0.49 -9.67 11.45
N ILE A 274 1.72 -9.28 11.80
CA ILE A 274 1.96 -8.29 12.86
C ILE A 274 1.31 -6.97 12.50
N ALA A 275 1.58 -6.43 11.30
CA ALA A 275 1.04 -5.15 10.87
C ALA A 275 -0.50 -5.14 10.90
N ASN A 276 -1.15 -6.18 10.37
CA ASN A 276 -2.61 -6.32 10.37
C ASN A 276 -3.18 -6.41 11.79
N ASN A 277 -2.54 -7.17 12.70
CA ASN A 277 -2.99 -7.25 14.08
C ASN A 277 -2.81 -5.93 14.82
N THR A 278 -1.67 -5.26 14.66
CA THR A 278 -1.43 -3.93 15.25
C THR A 278 -2.48 -2.93 14.74
N HIS A 279 -2.75 -2.91 13.43
CA HIS A 279 -3.79 -2.08 12.84
C HIS A 279 -5.18 -2.38 13.41
N ARG A 280 -5.53 -3.67 13.53
CA ARG A 280 -6.80 -4.11 14.14
C ARG A 280 -6.93 -3.63 15.58
N VAL A 281 -5.88 -3.74 16.41
CA VAL A 281 -5.91 -3.27 17.80
C VAL A 281 -6.10 -1.75 17.88
N VAL A 282 -5.48 -0.99 16.97
CA VAL A 282 -5.68 0.47 16.88
C VAL A 282 -7.12 0.81 16.46
N CYS A 283 -7.67 0.15 15.43
CA CYS A 283 -9.04 0.39 14.97
C CYS A 283 -10.11 -0.03 16.00
N GLN A 284 -9.86 -1.13 16.72
CA GLN A 284 -10.77 -1.68 17.74
C GLN A 284 -10.59 -1.06 19.13
N ALA A 285 -9.70 -0.06 19.27
CA ALA A 285 -9.57 0.70 20.52
C ALA A 285 -10.94 1.23 20.97
N LEU A 286 -11.22 1.15 22.28
CA LEU A 286 -12.46 1.64 22.87
C LEU A 286 -12.68 3.12 22.52
N GLU A 287 -13.93 3.54 22.29
CA GLU A 287 -14.28 4.95 21.96
C GLU A 287 -13.84 5.97 23.04
N GLN A 288 -13.54 5.50 24.25
CA GLN A 288 -13.01 6.30 25.36
C GLN A 288 -11.49 6.51 25.30
N ASN A 289 -10.77 5.81 24.41
CA ASN A 289 -9.33 5.98 24.30
C ASN A 289 -9.01 7.36 23.72
N HIS A 290 -8.12 8.10 24.38
CA HIS A 290 -7.65 9.41 23.93
C HIS A 290 -7.12 9.40 22.49
N LEU A 291 -6.59 8.26 22.04
CA LEU A 291 -6.13 8.10 20.66
C LEU A 291 -7.27 8.30 19.65
N LYS A 292 -8.46 7.73 19.85
CA LYS A 292 -9.61 7.95 18.96
C LYS A 292 -10.16 9.37 19.07
N GLN A 293 -10.18 9.96 20.26
CA GLN A 293 -10.69 11.31 20.47
C GLN A 293 -9.77 12.40 19.88
N GLU A 294 -8.45 12.19 19.92
CA GLU A 294 -7.47 13.18 19.47
C GLU A 294 -6.97 12.96 18.03
N LEU A 295 -7.23 11.78 17.42
CA LEU A 295 -6.89 11.52 16.02
C LEU A 295 -7.94 12.00 15.03
N ILE A 296 -9.16 12.36 15.47
CA ILE A 296 -10.18 12.90 14.57
C ILE A 296 -9.68 14.24 13.99
N ALA A 297 -9.41 14.24 12.69
CA ALA A 297 -8.83 15.40 11.99
C ALA A 297 -9.73 16.64 12.08
N SER A 298 -11.06 16.48 12.11
CA SER A 298 -12.00 17.59 12.25
C SER A 298 -11.87 18.28 13.61
N ASP A 299 -11.77 17.51 14.70
CA ASP A 299 -11.71 18.04 16.06
C ASP A 299 -10.38 18.76 16.30
N ARG A 300 -9.28 18.21 15.76
CA ARG A 300 -7.97 18.87 15.77
C ARG A 300 -7.92 20.14 14.95
N LEU A 301 -8.44 20.10 13.73
CA LEU A 301 -8.52 21.28 12.88
C LEU A 301 -9.36 22.35 13.59
N CYS A 302 -10.47 21.98 14.23
CA CYS A 302 -11.26 22.90 15.05
C CYS A 302 -10.53 23.39 16.31
N LYS A 303 -9.68 22.59 16.97
CA LYS A 303 -8.84 23.02 18.10
C LYS A 303 -7.75 23.99 17.67
N LEU A 304 -7.01 23.69 16.60
CA LEU A 304 -5.94 24.55 16.06
C LEU A 304 -6.49 25.87 15.51
N LEU A 305 -7.70 25.85 14.92
CA LEU A 305 -8.39 27.06 14.50
C LEU A 305 -8.85 27.94 15.67
N GLN A 306 -8.95 27.42 16.91
CA GLN A 306 -9.32 28.24 18.09
C GLN A 306 -8.23 29.26 18.46
N ASP A 307 -6.97 28.99 18.15
CA ASP A 307 -5.84 29.83 18.54
C ASP A 307 -5.69 31.08 17.63
N GLU A 308 -6.30 31.07 16.43
CA GLU A 308 -6.25 32.20 15.48
C GLU A 308 -7.64 32.62 14.96
N PRO A 309 -8.49 33.25 15.78
CA PRO A 309 -9.87 33.60 15.41
C PRO A 309 -9.99 34.52 14.17
N ASN A 310 -8.96 35.35 13.92
CA ASN A 310 -8.92 36.23 12.76
C ASN A 310 -8.60 35.48 11.46
N ALA A 311 -7.76 34.43 11.51
CA ALA A 311 -7.44 33.60 10.35
C ALA A 311 -8.65 32.73 9.94
N VAL A 312 -9.39 32.22 10.93
CA VAL A 312 -10.66 31.50 10.73
C VAL A 312 -11.67 32.39 10.03
N ARG A 313 -11.92 33.60 10.57
CA ARG A 313 -12.86 34.55 9.99
C ARG A 313 -12.49 34.91 8.56
N THR A 314 -11.20 35.14 8.29
CA THR A 314 -10.71 35.45 6.93
C THR A 314 -10.93 34.29 5.97
N SER A 315 -10.69 33.06 6.42
CA SER A 315 -10.86 31.85 5.61
C SER A 315 -12.34 31.57 5.31
N ILE A 316 -13.22 31.68 6.31
CA ILE A 316 -14.67 31.55 6.15
C ILE A 316 -15.20 32.64 5.20
N ASN A 317 -14.76 33.89 5.39
CA ASN A 317 -15.13 35.00 4.49
C ASN A 317 -14.66 34.75 3.06
N ARG A 318 -13.46 34.18 2.87
CA ARG A 318 -12.94 33.85 1.54
C ARG A 318 -13.78 32.75 0.88
N VAL A 319 -14.16 31.70 1.61
CA VAL A 319 -15.03 30.64 1.09
C VAL A 319 -16.41 31.21 0.75
N TYR A 320 -17.00 32.03 1.64
CA TYR A 320 -18.26 32.73 1.40
C TYR A 320 -18.21 33.64 0.16
N GLN A 321 -17.12 34.38 -0.05
CA GLN A 321 -16.94 35.22 -1.24
C GLN A 321 -16.79 34.38 -2.52
N THR A 322 -16.13 33.23 -2.43
CA THR A 322 -15.95 32.30 -3.56
C THR A 322 -17.26 31.57 -3.90
N ALA A 323 -18.12 31.34 -2.91
CA ALA A 323 -19.41 30.69 -3.07
C ALA A 323 -20.50 31.58 -3.71
N ARG A 324 -20.21 32.87 -4.00
CA ARG A 324 -21.16 33.77 -4.67
C ARG A 324 -21.57 33.23 -6.04
N PRO A 325 -22.86 33.26 -6.39
CA PRO A 325 -23.31 32.72 -7.66
C PRO A 325 -22.74 33.53 -8.82
N GLN A 326 -22.36 32.78 -9.86
CA GLN A 326 -21.59 33.31 -11.00
C GLN A 326 -22.49 33.93 -12.08
N ILE A 327 -23.81 33.76 -11.98
CA ILE A 327 -24.80 34.39 -12.85
C ILE A 327 -25.32 35.64 -12.14
N ILE A 328 -25.01 36.80 -12.72
CA ILE A 328 -25.60 38.07 -12.31
C ILE A 328 -26.51 38.49 -13.47
N LEU A 329 -27.80 38.15 -13.38
CA LEU A 329 -28.78 38.70 -14.31
C LEU A 329 -28.78 40.23 -14.17
N SER A 330 -28.84 40.97 -15.27
CA SER A 330 -28.82 42.42 -15.19
C SER A 330 -30.07 42.91 -14.44
N GLN A 331 -29.89 43.97 -13.65
CA GLN A 331 -30.97 44.56 -12.86
C GLN A 331 -32.13 45.06 -13.74
N VAL A 332 -31.85 45.35 -15.01
CA VAL A 332 -32.81 45.77 -16.02
C VAL A 332 -33.68 44.59 -16.48
N GLU A 333 -33.10 43.41 -16.70
CA GLU A 333 -33.84 42.22 -17.12
C GLU A 333 -34.70 41.66 -15.98
N LEU A 334 -34.17 41.69 -14.76
CA LEU A 334 -34.92 41.29 -13.55
C LEU A 334 -36.12 42.21 -13.28
N SER A 335 -35.97 43.52 -13.49
CA SER A 335 -37.07 44.48 -13.34
C SER A 335 -38.10 44.41 -14.47
N THR A 336 -37.71 44.06 -15.69
CA THR A 336 -38.67 43.80 -16.77
C THR A 336 -39.51 42.53 -16.58
N ALA A 337 -39.04 41.60 -15.74
CA ALA A 337 -39.72 40.34 -15.43
C ALA A 337 -40.49 40.35 -14.08
N ASP A 338 -40.56 41.49 -13.38
CA ASP A 338 -41.14 41.61 -12.02
C ASP A 338 -40.52 40.64 -10.98
N LEU A 339 -39.23 40.32 -11.11
CA LEU A 339 -38.53 39.40 -10.21
C LEU A 339 -37.62 40.16 -9.25
N THR A 340 -37.90 40.07 -7.94
CA THR A 340 -37.00 40.56 -6.89
C THR A 340 -36.02 39.46 -6.49
N PRO A 341 -34.71 39.60 -6.79
CA PRO A 341 -33.73 38.59 -6.43
C PRO A 341 -33.57 38.49 -4.90
N MET A 342 -33.85 37.32 -4.32
CA MET A 342 -33.53 36.99 -2.93
C MET A 342 -32.25 36.16 -2.88
N VAL A 343 -31.32 36.53 -2.01
CA VAL A 343 -30.08 35.79 -1.78
C VAL A 343 -30.35 34.78 -0.66
N HIS A 344 -30.44 33.50 -0.97
CA HIS A 344 -30.51 32.45 0.03
C HIS A 344 -29.12 31.85 0.26
N VAL A 345 -28.60 31.97 1.48
CA VAL A 345 -27.34 31.34 1.88
C VAL A 345 -27.65 30.17 2.80
N THR A 346 -27.14 28.99 2.46
CA THR A 346 -27.14 27.80 3.31
C THR A 346 -25.69 27.42 3.59
N ALA A 347 -25.36 27.18 4.86
CA ALA A 347 -24.08 26.60 5.25
C ALA A 347 -24.32 25.15 5.67
N ALA A 348 -23.37 24.25 5.44
CA ALA A 348 -23.43 22.90 5.97
C ALA A 348 -22.22 22.63 6.86
N LEU A 349 -22.48 22.07 8.05
CA LEU A 349 -21.49 21.85 9.10
C LEU A 349 -21.80 20.55 9.86
N ASN A 350 -20.91 19.55 9.73
CA ASN A 350 -20.83 18.33 10.55
C ASN A 350 -22.15 17.53 10.68
N ILE A 351 -22.17 16.38 11.37
CA ILE A 351 -23.32 15.45 11.42
C ILE A 351 -24.58 16.07 12.04
N SER A 352 -24.41 17.09 12.89
CA SER A 352 -25.49 17.67 13.71
C SER A 352 -25.89 19.10 13.32
N GLY A 353 -25.30 19.68 12.27
CA GLY A 353 -25.70 20.99 11.73
C GLY A 353 -25.62 22.11 12.77
N GLY A 354 -26.66 22.95 12.84
CA GLY A 354 -26.77 24.01 13.85
C GLY A 354 -26.87 23.54 15.32
N HIS A 355 -26.98 22.24 15.59
CA HIS A 355 -27.16 21.66 16.93
C HIS A 355 -26.00 20.75 17.35
N THR A 356 -24.78 20.98 16.85
CA THR A 356 -23.60 20.18 17.19
C THR A 356 -23.27 20.21 18.68
N HIS A 357 -22.96 19.05 19.26
CA HIS A 357 -22.39 18.93 20.61
C HIS A 357 -20.86 18.85 20.61
N ASP A 358 -20.24 18.79 19.42
CA ASP A 358 -18.79 18.87 19.28
C ASP A 358 -18.29 20.27 19.67
N SER A 359 -17.34 20.29 20.61
CA SER A 359 -16.72 21.50 21.15
C SER A 359 -16.06 22.38 20.09
N GLY A 360 -15.57 21.78 19.00
CA GLY A 360 -14.97 22.49 17.87
C GLY A 360 -16.01 23.17 17.00
N SER A 361 -17.00 22.39 16.56
CA SER A 361 -18.11 22.85 15.73
C SER A 361 -18.96 23.94 16.41
N VAL A 362 -19.22 23.82 17.73
CA VAL A 362 -19.96 24.84 18.51
C VAL A 362 -19.32 26.22 18.46
N LYS A 363 -17.98 26.29 18.42
CA LYS A 363 -17.24 27.55 18.37
C LYS A 363 -17.17 28.16 16.97
N LEU A 364 -17.41 27.37 15.92
CA LEU A 364 -17.51 27.84 14.53
C LEU A 364 -18.90 28.40 14.20
N LEU A 365 -19.94 27.97 14.94
CA LEU A 365 -21.32 28.43 14.74
C LEU A 365 -21.48 29.96 14.71
N PRO A 366 -20.87 30.76 15.60
CA PRO A 366 -21.00 32.23 15.56
C PRO A 366 -20.49 32.84 14.24
N TYR A 367 -19.37 32.34 13.71
CA TYR A 367 -18.80 32.84 12.45
C TYR A 367 -19.62 32.44 11.23
N LEU A 368 -20.32 31.30 11.30
CA LEU A 368 -21.23 30.84 10.25
C LEU A 368 -22.58 31.60 10.33
N GLN A 369 -23.09 31.84 11.53
CA GLN A 369 -24.30 32.63 11.77
C GLN A 369 -24.14 34.08 11.31
N ASP A 370 -22.94 34.67 11.41
CA ASP A 370 -22.64 36.00 10.86
C ASP A 370 -22.86 36.09 9.32
N GLN A 371 -22.81 34.97 8.60
CA GLN A 371 -22.88 34.92 7.13
C GLN A 371 -24.22 34.40 6.60
N VAL A 372 -25.11 33.90 7.46
CA VAL A 372 -26.33 33.19 7.11
C VAL A 372 -27.54 33.86 7.78
N GLU A 373 -28.60 34.14 7.03
CA GLU A 373 -29.77 34.90 7.55
C GLU A 373 -30.53 34.17 8.67
N ASN A 374 -30.56 32.83 8.66
CA ASN A 374 -31.29 32.01 9.63
C ASN A 374 -30.44 30.82 10.12
N SER A 375 -30.46 30.55 11.43
CA SER A 375 -29.74 29.41 12.04
C SER A 375 -30.20 28.03 11.51
N ASN A 376 -31.43 27.94 10.99
CA ASN A 376 -31.97 26.73 10.35
C ASN A 376 -31.37 26.44 8.96
N SER A 377 -30.65 27.41 8.39
CA SER A 377 -29.92 27.24 7.13
C SER A 377 -28.51 26.66 7.36
N ILE A 378 -28.19 26.20 8.58
CA ILE A 378 -27.01 25.39 8.89
C ILE A 378 -27.39 23.91 8.86
N MET A 379 -27.14 23.24 7.75
CA MET A 379 -27.51 21.83 7.53
C MET A 379 -26.43 20.84 7.98
N PRO A 380 -26.82 19.62 8.38
CA PRO A 380 -25.87 18.57 8.70
C PRO A 380 -25.23 17.96 7.43
N LEU A 381 -23.99 17.50 7.56
CA LEU A 381 -23.22 16.76 6.56
C LEU A 381 -23.18 15.26 6.88
N PRO A 382 -23.09 14.38 5.86
CA PRO A 382 -22.90 12.95 6.05
C PRO A 382 -21.56 12.63 6.71
N GLU A 383 -21.43 11.45 7.33
CA GLU A 383 -20.23 11.07 8.08
C GLU A 383 -18.93 11.11 7.25
N SER A 384 -19.04 10.83 5.95
CA SER A 384 -17.93 10.87 5.01
C SER A 384 -17.36 12.29 4.79
N GLU A 385 -18.13 13.35 5.06
CA GLU A 385 -17.80 14.75 4.74
C GLU A 385 -17.71 15.65 5.98
N GLN A 386 -17.60 15.09 7.18
CA GLN A 386 -17.50 15.83 8.45
C GLN A 386 -16.31 16.81 8.53
N HIS A 387 -15.33 16.66 7.64
CA HIS A 387 -14.11 17.45 7.58
C HIS A 387 -14.23 18.73 6.74
N CYS A 388 -15.39 18.98 6.12
CA CYS A 388 -15.63 20.13 5.24
C CYS A 388 -16.68 21.10 5.80
N ILE A 389 -16.55 22.38 5.44
CA ILE A 389 -17.63 23.37 5.57
C ILE A 389 -18.06 23.73 4.15
N LEU A 390 -19.33 23.54 3.84
CA LEU A 390 -19.89 23.88 2.52
C LEU A 390 -20.75 25.13 2.63
N PHE A 391 -20.52 26.10 1.75
CA PHE A 391 -21.40 27.24 1.57
C PHE A 391 -22.13 27.10 0.23
N ILE A 392 -23.45 27.16 0.28
CA ILE A 392 -24.33 27.17 -0.87
C ILE A 392 -25.01 28.53 -0.89
N GLN A 393 -24.73 29.35 -1.91
CA GLN A 393 -25.44 30.61 -2.12
C GLN A 393 -26.29 30.49 -3.38
N GLU A 394 -27.59 30.66 -3.22
CA GLU A 394 -28.55 30.75 -4.31
C GLU A 394 -29.01 32.22 -4.40
N ILE A 395 -28.77 32.92 -5.52
CA ILE A 395 -29.44 34.22 -5.78
C ILE A 395 -30.63 33.93 -6.68
N GLY A 396 -31.83 33.95 -6.10
CA GLY A 396 -33.06 33.64 -6.78
C GLY A 396 -33.86 34.90 -7.14
N GLY A 397 -33.81 35.31 -8.41
CA GLY A 397 -35.05 35.66 -9.14
C GLY A 397 -35.64 34.42 -9.83
N PHE A 398 -34.80 33.45 -10.16
CA PHE A 398 -35.15 32.17 -10.75
C PHE A 398 -34.46 31.05 -9.97
N SER A 399 -35.19 30.32 -9.14
CA SER A 399 -34.65 29.13 -8.49
C SER A 399 -34.45 28.04 -9.54
N LEU A 400 -33.29 27.36 -9.56
CA LEU A 400 -33.06 26.15 -10.37
C LEU A 400 -34.05 25.01 -10.01
N ARG A 401 -34.78 25.15 -8.90
CA ARG A 401 -35.87 24.26 -8.48
C ARG A 401 -37.16 24.52 -9.26
N CYS A 402 -37.29 25.64 -9.96
CA CYS A 402 -38.46 26.01 -10.75
C CYS A 402 -38.22 25.71 -12.24
N VAL A 403 -38.66 24.54 -12.70
CA VAL A 403 -38.50 24.09 -14.11
C VAL A 403 -39.17 25.04 -15.11
N GLU A 404 -40.22 25.76 -14.69
CA GLU A 404 -40.93 26.72 -15.54
C GLU A 404 -40.07 27.95 -15.86
N SER A 405 -39.34 28.45 -14.86
CA SER A 405 -38.44 29.59 -14.93
C SER A 405 -37.22 29.39 -15.85
N ILE A 406 -36.83 28.14 -16.10
CA ILE A 406 -35.72 27.80 -16.99
C ILE A 406 -36.03 28.24 -18.43
N LYS A 407 -37.30 28.23 -18.84
CA LYS A 407 -37.72 28.68 -20.18
C LYS A 407 -37.54 30.19 -20.36
N ASP A 408 -37.85 30.96 -19.33
CA ASP A 408 -37.69 32.42 -19.36
C ASP A 408 -36.21 32.80 -19.33
N LEU A 409 -35.40 32.11 -18.51
CA LEU A 409 -33.95 32.28 -18.50
C LEU A 409 -33.33 31.97 -19.88
N ARG A 410 -33.77 30.87 -20.51
CA ARG A 410 -33.35 30.52 -21.88
C ARG A 410 -33.69 31.64 -22.86
N ARG A 411 -34.90 32.18 -22.78
CA ARG A 411 -35.36 33.25 -23.67
C ARG A 411 -34.54 34.53 -23.49
N SER A 412 -34.31 34.96 -22.26
CA SER A 412 -33.46 36.12 -21.97
C SER A 412 -32.02 35.92 -22.45
N TYR A 413 -31.47 34.72 -22.28
CA TYR A 413 -30.14 34.39 -22.78
C TYR A 413 -30.07 34.39 -24.31
N GLN A 414 -31.08 33.82 -24.98
CA GLN A 414 -31.22 33.85 -26.44
C GLN A 414 -31.36 35.29 -26.95
N ASP A 415 -32.19 36.12 -26.31
CA ASP A 415 -32.38 37.53 -26.68
C ASP A 415 -31.08 38.34 -26.54
N TRP A 416 -30.29 38.08 -25.50
CA TRP A 416 -28.97 38.68 -25.32
C TRP A 416 -27.97 38.23 -26.41
N GLN A 417 -27.90 36.92 -26.70
CA GLN A 417 -27.04 36.39 -27.76
C GLN A 417 -27.42 36.98 -29.13
N GLU A 418 -28.72 37.11 -29.39
CA GLU A 418 -29.27 37.73 -30.57
C GLU A 418 -28.81 39.19 -30.74
N GLN A 419 -28.86 39.97 -29.67
CA GLN A 419 -28.35 41.36 -29.66
C GLN A 419 -26.84 41.41 -29.88
N LEU A 420 -26.08 40.49 -29.28
CA LEU A 420 -24.64 40.41 -29.41
C LEU A 420 -24.22 40.11 -30.86
N ILE A 421 -24.90 39.17 -31.53
CA ILE A 421 -24.65 38.84 -32.94
C ILE A 421 -25.02 39.99 -33.86
N GLN A 422 -26.16 40.65 -33.62
CA GLN A 422 -26.54 41.82 -34.41
C GLN A 422 -25.48 42.93 -34.31
N ALA A 423 -24.95 43.17 -33.11
CA ALA A 423 -23.88 44.15 -32.89
C ALA A 423 -22.57 43.71 -33.58
N LYS A 424 -22.16 42.44 -33.47
CA LYS A 424 -20.97 41.89 -34.15
C LYS A 424 -21.10 42.00 -35.69
N ARG A 425 -22.25 41.62 -36.26
CA ARG A 425 -22.52 41.70 -37.70
C ARG A 425 -22.60 43.14 -38.21
N ALA A 426 -23.20 44.05 -37.45
CA ALA A 426 -23.21 45.47 -37.75
C ALA A 426 -21.79 46.03 -37.81
N LYS A 427 -20.93 45.67 -36.83
CA LYS A 427 -19.53 46.06 -36.78
C LYS A 427 -18.74 45.56 -38.00
N LEU A 428 -18.97 44.32 -38.43
CA LEU A 428 -18.36 43.76 -39.65
C LEU A 428 -18.81 44.47 -40.95
N ARG A 429 -20.01 45.04 -40.96
CA ARG A 429 -20.53 45.85 -42.08
C ARG A 429 -20.11 47.32 -42.02
N GLY A 430 -19.36 47.73 -40.99
CA GLY A 430 -18.95 49.12 -40.76
C GLY A 430 -20.00 50.00 -40.07
N GLU A 431 -21.07 49.41 -39.52
CA GLU A 431 -22.11 50.10 -38.76
C GLU A 431 -21.74 50.15 -37.27
N SER A 432 -21.94 51.30 -36.61
CA SER A 432 -21.70 51.44 -35.16
C SER A 432 -22.94 51.00 -34.38
N ARG A 433 -22.82 49.87 -33.68
CA ARG A 433 -23.81 49.38 -32.73
C ARG A 433 -23.10 48.89 -31.48
N ASP A 434 -23.56 49.33 -30.31
CA ASP A 434 -22.96 48.97 -29.03
C ASP A 434 -23.19 47.49 -28.71
N LEU A 435 -22.20 46.87 -28.07
CA LEU A 435 -22.31 45.50 -27.58
C LEU A 435 -23.23 45.48 -26.35
N PRO A 436 -24.12 44.47 -26.21
CA PRO A 436 -24.94 44.33 -25.02
C PRO A 436 -24.07 44.05 -23.78
N LEU A 437 -24.58 44.44 -22.61
CA LEU A 437 -23.92 44.17 -21.32
C LEU A 437 -23.75 42.65 -21.13
N PRO A 438 -22.58 42.16 -20.69
CA PRO A 438 -22.34 40.72 -20.55
C PRO A 438 -23.16 40.12 -19.41
N LEU A 439 -23.86 39.00 -19.68
CA LEU A 439 -24.65 38.23 -18.69
C LEU A 439 -23.80 37.33 -17.78
N HIS A 440 -22.55 37.05 -18.16
CA HIS A 440 -21.61 36.23 -17.40
C HIS A 440 -20.17 36.75 -17.54
N THR A 441 -19.32 36.42 -16.57
CA THR A 441 -17.91 36.86 -16.51
C THR A 441 -16.96 36.03 -17.37
N TYR A 442 -17.37 34.83 -17.83
CA TYR A 442 -16.55 33.97 -18.68
C TYR A 442 -16.69 34.32 -20.17
N LYS A 443 -15.65 34.01 -20.96
CA LYS A 443 -15.68 34.14 -22.43
C LYS A 443 -16.57 33.10 -23.10
N GLU A 444 -16.64 31.90 -22.54
CA GLU A 444 -17.47 30.78 -23.00
C GLU A 444 -18.40 30.37 -21.84
N PRO A 445 -19.72 30.24 -22.06
CA PRO A 445 -20.64 29.89 -20.99
C PRO A 445 -20.51 28.40 -20.62
N PRO A 446 -20.27 28.05 -19.34
CA PRO A 446 -20.00 26.67 -18.91
C PRO A 446 -21.25 25.81 -18.69
N PHE A 447 -22.45 26.27 -19.06
CA PHE A 447 -23.73 25.68 -18.63
C PHE A 447 -24.64 25.26 -19.79
N TRP A 448 -24.07 24.89 -20.94
CA TRP A 448 -24.83 24.39 -22.10
C TRP A 448 -25.76 23.22 -21.74
N ASP A 449 -25.34 22.38 -20.79
CA ASP A 449 -26.08 21.20 -20.33
C ASP A 449 -27.46 21.49 -19.70
N VAL A 450 -27.71 22.73 -19.27
CA VAL A 450 -28.95 23.13 -18.58
C VAL A 450 -30.08 23.42 -19.59
N PHE A 451 -29.75 23.72 -20.86
CA PHE A 451 -30.74 24.10 -21.88
C PHE A 451 -30.85 23.01 -22.95
N PRO A 452 -31.94 22.22 -23.00
CA PRO A 452 -32.08 21.18 -24.01
C PRO A 452 -32.15 21.78 -25.43
N GLU A 453 -31.24 21.35 -26.31
CA GLU A 453 -31.21 21.74 -27.72
C GLU A 453 -32.51 21.36 -28.44
N ASN A 454 -32.91 22.19 -29.42
CA ASN A 454 -34.00 21.87 -30.33
C ASN A 454 -33.56 20.74 -31.28
N PRO A 455 -34.23 19.57 -31.28
CA PRO A 455 -33.83 18.41 -32.09
C PRO A 455 -33.72 18.71 -33.59
N ASN A 456 -34.58 19.59 -34.12
CA ASN A 456 -34.58 19.94 -35.54
C ASN A 456 -33.36 20.79 -35.93
N VAL A 457 -32.94 21.70 -35.03
CA VAL A 457 -31.76 22.56 -35.25
C VAL A 457 -30.49 21.73 -35.07
N SER A 458 -30.45 20.88 -34.05
CA SER A 458 -29.36 19.93 -33.81
C SER A 458 -29.16 18.99 -35.02
N GLN A 459 -30.24 18.44 -35.58
CA GLN A 459 -30.18 17.60 -36.78
C GLN A 459 -29.61 18.36 -37.99
N LEU A 460 -30.09 19.58 -38.24
CA LEU A 460 -29.60 20.42 -39.34
C LEU A 460 -28.13 20.80 -39.15
N PHE A 461 -27.71 21.10 -37.93
CA PHE A 461 -26.34 21.45 -37.59
C PHE A 461 -25.37 20.28 -37.83
N VAL A 462 -25.70 19.08 -37.31
CA VAL A 462 -24.88 17.87 -37.50
C VAL A 462 -24.76 17.53 -38.98
N GLN A 463 -25.86 17.61 -39.74
CA GLN A 463 -25.84 17.41 -41.19
C GLN A 463 -24.97 18.44 -41.91
N ALA A 464 -25.05 19.71 -41.52
CA ALA A 464 -24.27 20.78 -42.11
C ALA A 464 -22.76 20.64 -41.84
N ARG A 465 -22.39 20.21 -40.62
CA ARG A 465 -21.01 19.94 -40.22
C ARG A 465 -20.47 18.71 -40.96
N ALA A 466 -21.19 17.60 -40.96
CA ALA A 466 -20.77 16.36 -41.62
C ALA A 466 -20.61 16.53 -43.14
N LEU A 467 -21.48 17.31 -43.79
CA LEU A 467 -21.38 17.62 -45.22
C LEU A 467 -20.37 18.73 -45.53
N GLY A 468 -19.65 19.28 -44.54
CA GLY A 468 -18.63 20.33 -44.72
C GLY A 468 -19.20 21.65 -45.25
N ILE A 469 -20.46 21.95 -44.93
CA ILE A 469 -21.13 23.23 -45.23
C ILE A 469 -20.78 24.25 -44.14
N LEU A 470 -20.79 23.83 -42.88
CA LEU A 470 -20.21 24.57 -41.77
C LEU A 470 -18.73 24.22 -41.66
N LYS A 471 -17.88 25.24 -41.57
CA LYS A 471 -16.44 25.10 -41.42
C LYS A 471 -15.94 26.01 -40.32
N GLN A 472 -14.87 25.59 -39.65
CA GLN A 472 -14.17 26.40 -38.67
C GLN A 472 -12.84 26.86 -39.27
N GLU A 473 -12.65 28.17 -39.40
CA GLU A 473 -11.38 28.78 -39.79
C GLU A 473 -11.10 29.97 -38.85
N GLU A 474 -9.85 30.43 -38.82
CA GLU A 474 -9.48 31.65 -38.09
C GLU A 474 -9.78 32.86 -38.98
N ASN A 475 -10.65 33.76 -38.51
CA ASN A 475 -10.96 34.98 -39.21
C ASN A 475 -9.72 35.88 -39.25
N ARG A 476 -9.28 36.26 -40.46
CA ARG A 476 -8.04 37.02 -40.67
C ARG A 476 -8.06 38.43 -40.07
N ASP A 477 -9.24 39.00 -39.88
CA ASP A 477 -9.40 40.37 -39.40
C ASP A 477 -9.51 40.44 -37.86
N THR A 478 -10.06 39.40 -37.22
CA THR A 478 -10.28 39.36 -35.77
C THR A 478 -9.32 38.43 -35.03
N HIS A 479 -8.59 37.54 -35.73
CA HIS A 479 -7.80 36.45 -35.15
C HIS A 479 -8.60 35.49 -34.24
N GLU A 480 -9.92 35.50 -34.38
CA GLU A 480 -10.81 34.60 -33.64
C GLU A 480 -11.15 33.38 -34.50
N LYS A 481 -11.22 32.20 -33.89
CA LYS A 481 -11.76 31.00 -34.54
C LYS A 481 -13.25 31.23 -34.75
N THR A 482 -13.70 31.23 -36.00
CA THR A 482 -15.12 31.40 -36.34
C THR A 482 -15.65 30.23 -37.15
N ILE A 483 -16.88 29.86 -36.85
CA ILE A 483 -17.67 28.93 -37.64
C ILE A 483 -18.45 29.75 -38.65
N PHE A 484 -18.28 29.44 -39.93
CA PHE A 484 -18.93 30.17 -41.01
C PHE A 484 -19.55 29.22 -42.03
N TYR A 485 -20.46 29.77 -42.83
CA TYR A 485 -20.96 29.15 -44.05
C TYR A 485 -20.86 30.14 -45.21
N THR A 486 -20.75 29.64 -46.44
CA THR A 486 -20.65 30.49 -47.62
C THR A 486 -22.01 30.66 -48.29
N ARG A 487 -22.44 31.91 -48.52
CA ARG A 487 -23.64 32.24 -49.29
C ARG A 487 -23.24 32.89 -50.62
N LYS A 488 -23.96 32.57 -51.70
CA LYS A 488 -23.78 33.26 -52.99
C LYS A 488 -24.62 34.53 -53.02
N THR A 489 -23.99 35.69 -53.08
CA THR A 489 -24.62 36.98 -53.40
C THR A 489 -24.32 37.38 -54.86
N LEU A 490 -24.98 38.44 -55.35
CA LEU A 490 -24.93 38.86 -56.77
C LEU A 490 -23.53 39.26 -57.26
N THR A 491 -22.61 39.56 -56.34
CA THR A 491 -21.29 40.16 -56.64
C THR A 491 -20.08 39.31 -56.21
N SER A 492 -20.23 38.37 -55.28
CA SER A 492 -19.18 37.39 -54.88
C SER A 492 -19.75 36.34 -53.92
N PRO A 493 -19.06 35.23 -53.62
CA PRO A 493 -19.35 34.43 -52.43
C PRO A 493 -19.06 35.24 -51.16
N GLU A 494 -20.02 35.33 -50.25
CA GLU A 494 -19.91 35.97 -48.93
C GLU A 494 -19.75 34.89 -47.85
N GLN A 495 -18.78 35.05 -46.95
CA GLN A 495 -18.62 34.22 -45.76
C GLN A 495 -19.42 34.84 -44.61
N VAL A 496 -20.35 34.08 -44.05
CA VAL A 496 -21.21 34.53 -42.96
C VAL A 496 -20.77 33.84 -41.67
N ASP A 497 -20.25 34.64 -40.73
CA ASP A 497 -19.85 34.20 -39.40
C ASP A 497 -21.11 33.90 -38.54
N ILE A 498 -21.10 32.72 -37.91
CA ILE A 498 -22.16 32.25 -37.02
C ILE A 498 -21.71 32.33 -35.56
N ALA A 499 -20.64 31.63 -35.19
CA ALA A 499 -20.24 31.44 -33.79
C ALA A 499 -18.73 31.26 -33.64
N SER A 500 -18.25 31.29 -32.39
CA SER A 500 -16.84 31.03 -32.06
C SER A 500 -16.55 29.56 -31.72
N SER A 501 -17.55 28.83 -31.21
CA SER A 501 -17.47 27.40 -30.88
C SER A 501 -18.64 26.60 -31.47
N TRP A 502 -18.47 25.28 -31.58
CA TRP A 502 -19.48 24.39 -32.18
C TRP A 502 -20.73 24.30 -31.31
N GLU A 503 -20.55 24.38 -29.99
CA GLU A 503 -21.60 24.36 -28.97
C GLU A 503 -22.45 25.64 -29.05
N GLU A 504 -21.78 26.79 -29.19
CA GLU A 504 -22.45 28.09 -29.35
C GLU A 504 -23.26 28.14 -30.66
N ALA A 505 -22.73 27.55 -31.74
CA ALA A 505 -23.37 27.57 -33.06
C ALA A 505 -24.78 26.95 -33.08
N ILE A 506 -25.02 25.89 -32.31
CA ILE A 506 -26.34 25.24 -32.26
C ILE A 506 -27.38 26.20 -31.66
N HIS A 507 -27.08 26.80 -30.51
CA HIS A 507 -27.97 27.72 -29.82
C HIS A 507 -28.19 29.02 -30.61
N ILE A 508 -27.16 29.54 -31.25
CA ILE A 508 -27.28 30.71 -32.13
C ILE A 508 -28.24 30.43 -33.30
N LEU A 509 -28.20 29.24 -33.88
CA LEU A 509 -29.12 28.85 -34.94
C LEU A 509 -30.57 28.69 -34.43
N GLU A 510 -30.82 28.55 -33.12
CA GLU A 510 -32.18 28.55 -32.59
C GLU A 510 -32.84 29.94 -32.63
N GLY A 511 -32.03 31.00 -32.59
CA GLY A 511 -32.48 32.38 -32.59
C GLY A 511 -33.27 32.78 -33.83
N GLN A 512 -34.22 33.70 -33.66
CA GLN A 512 -35.15 34.14 -34.69
C GLN A 512 -34.45 34.94 -35.80
N ILE A 513 -33.39 35.67 -35.47
CA ILE A 513 -32.56 36.41 -36.44
C ILE A 513 -31.79 35.47 -37.37
N CYS A 514 -31.36 34.33 -36.85
CA CYS A 514 -30.62 33.30 -37.60
C CYS A 514 -31.54 32.39 -38.43
N ARG A 515 -32.85 32.67 -38.49
CA ARG A 515 -33.80 31.93 -39.36
C ARG A 515 -33.35 31.94 -40.82
N SER A 516 -32.88 33.08 -41.31
CA SER A 516 -32.40 33.21 -42.69
C SER A 516 -31.14 32.38 -42.95
N ASP A 517 -30.27 32.25 -41.94
CA ASP A 517 -29.06 31.42 -41.96
C ASP A 517 -29.41 29.93 -41.97
N ARG A 518 -30.35 29.51 -41.13
CA ARG A 518 -30.90 28.14 -41.14
C ARG A 518 -31.48 27.75 -42.49
N GLU A 519 -32.31 28.62 -43.08
CA GLU A 519 -32.90 28.37 -44.38
C GLU A 519 -31.83 28.28 -45.48
N ALA A 520 -30.77 29.10 -45.40
CA ALA A 520 -29.64 29.04 -46.32
C ALA A 520 -28.85 27.73 -46.18
N ILE A 521 -28.52 27.32 -44.95
CA ILE A 521 -27.85 26.05 -44.66
C ILE A 521 -28.71 24.87 -45.13
N GLN A 522 -30.01 24.87 -44.82
CA GLN A 522 -30.94 23.84 -45.25
C GLN A 522 -31.00 23.73 -46.78
N ARG A 523 -31.05 24.85 -47.51
CA ARG A 523 -31.00 24.86 -48.98
C ARG A 523 -29.70 24.27 -49.52
N GLN A 524 -28.56 24.54 -48.87
CA GLN A 524 -27.27 23.99 -49.28
C GLN A 524 -27.17 22.49 -49.01
N ILE A 525 -27.67 22.02 -47.86
CA ILE A 525 -27.80 20.59 -47.55
C ILE A 525 -28.67 19.91 -48.61
N LEU A 526 -29.88 20.43 -48.85
CA LEU A 526 -30.80 19.87 -49.84
C LEU A 526 -30.19 19.87 -51.24
N LYS A 527 -29.45 20.91 -51.63
CA LYS A 527 -28.77 20.95 -52.93
C LYS A 527 -27.67 19.89 -53.04
N LYS A 528 -26.82 19.74 -52.02
CA LYS A 528 -25.79 18.69 -52.00
C LYS A 528 -26.44 17.31 -52.07
N LEU A 529 -27.49 17.08 -51.29
CA LEU A 529 -28.21 15.80 -51.24
C LEU A 529 -29.03 15.52 -52.52
N ALA A 530 -29.57 16.55 -53.18
CA ALA A 530 -30.34 16.40 -54.42
C ALA A 530 -29.46 16.18 -55.65
N THR A 531 -28.15 16.43 -55.59
CA THR A 531 -27.22 16.18 -56.71
C THR A 531 -26.75 14.71 -56.75
N ILE A 532 -27.20 13.89 -55.79
CA ILE A 532 -26.78 12.50 -55.59
C ILE A 532 -27.66 11.55 -56.43
N TYR A 533 -27.46 11.53 -57.74
CA TYR A 533 -28.12 10.55 -58.63
C TYR A 533 -27.19 9.43 -59.09
N ARG A 534 -25.87 9.68 -59.11
CA ARG A 534 -24.86 8.72 -59.58
C ARG A 534 -24.35 7.85 -58.42
N PRO A 535 -24.08 6.55 -58.65
CA PRO A 535 -23.57 5.65 -57.61
C PRO A 535 -22.23 6.13 -57.03
N GLU A 536 -21.34 6.67 -57.85
CA GLU A 536 -20.07 7.28 -57.41
C GLU A 536 -20.27 8.46 -56.45
N ALA A 537 -21.31 9.28 -56.69
CA ALA A 537 -21.63 10.42 -55.83
C ALA A 537 -22.30 9.98 -54.51
N LYS A 538 -23.04 8.85 -54.52
CA LYS A 538 -23.58 8.25 -53.29
C LYS A 538 -22.46 7.74 -52.40
N GLN A 539 -21.49 7.05 -52.99
CA GLN A 539 -20.33 6.52 -52.29
C GLN A 539 -19.47 7.64 -51.69
N ALA A 540 -19.20 8.71 -52.46
CA ALA A 540 -18.41 9.84 -51.97
C ALA A 540 -19.07 10.57 -50.77
N VAL A 541 -20.40 10.72 -50.78
CA VAL A 541 -21.13 11.33 -49.65
C VAL A 541 -21.17 10.38 -48.45
N TYR A 542 -21.31 9.08 -48.68
CA TYR A 542 -21.22 8.08 -47.61
C TYR A 542 -19.84 8.11 -46.92
N GLU A 543 -18.76 8.09 -47.70
CA GLU A 543 -17.39 8.19 -47.19
C GLU A 543 -17.18 9.47 -46.38
N GLN A 544 -17.70 10.60 -46.87
CA GLN A 544 -17.62 11.87 -46.15
C GLN A 544 -18.33 11.84 -44.78
N LEU A 545 -19.50 11.19 -44.68
CA LEU A 545 -20.24 11.05 -43.42
C LEU A 545 -19.52 10.10 -42.44
N VAL A 546 -18.92 9.02 -42.94
CA VAL A 546 -18.16 8.07 -42.13
C VAL A 546 -16.85 8.70 -41.63
N ASP A 547 -16.16 9.47 -42.47
CA ASP A 547 -14.93 10.16 -42.08
C ASP A 547 -15.20 11.25 -41.02
N TYR A 548 -16.34 11.93 -41.10
CA TYR A 548 -16.79 12.83 -40.03
C TYR A 548 -16.94 12.10 -38.69
N LEU A 549 -17.60 10.95 -38.66
CA LEU A 549 -17.76 10.15 -37.44
C LEU A 549 -16.41 9.69 -36.89
N ARG A 550 -15.48 9.23 -37.75
CA ARG A 550 -14.11 8.87 -37.32
C ARG A 550 -13.36 10.04 -36.72
N GLN A 551 -13.46 11.23 -37.30
CA GLN A 551 -12.85 12.44 -36.73
C GLN A 551 -13.46 12.78 -35.37
N ARG A 552 -14.80 12.66 -35.23
CA ARG A 552 -15.50 12.94 -33.98
C ARG A 552 -15.13 11.96 -32.86
N GLU A 553 -14.90 10.69 -33.20
CA GLU A 553 -14.40 9.69 -32.24
C GLU A 553 -13.03 10.10 -31.65
N ILE A 554 -12.13 10.64 -32.48
CA ILE A 554 -10.81 11.10 -32.05
C ILE A 554 -10.94 12.35 -31.16
N GLU A 555 -11.79 13.31 -31.55
CA GLU A 555 -12.06 14.52 -30.75
C GLU A 555 -12.60 14.19 -29.35
N LEU A 556 -13.48 13.18 -29.25
CA LEU A 556 -14.15 12.80 -28.00
C LEU A 556 -13.40 11.75 -27.17
N LYS A 557 -12.18 11.39 -27.53
CA LYS A 557 -11.41 10.31 -26.86
C LYS A 557 -11.22 10.54 -25.36
N GLN A 558 -11.10 11.79 -24.92
CA GLN A 558 -10.96 12.14 -23.50
C GLN A 558 -12.25 11.94 -22.68
N ILE A 559 -13.42 11.92 -23.35
CA ILE A 559 -14.76 11.81 -22.74
C ILE A 559 -15.38 10.42 -23.04
N GLY A 560 -14.59 9.48 -23.57
CA GLY A 560 -15.01 8.09 -23.83
C GLY A 560 -15.23 7.72 -25.30
N GLY A 561 -14.90 8.60 -26.25
CA GLY A 561 -14.92 8.32 -27.70
C GLY A 561 -16.30 7.87 -28.17
N ARG A 562 -16.40 6.64 -28.72
CA ARG A 562 -17.67 6.03 -29.15
C ARG A 562 -18.72 5.86 -28.04
N ASN A 563 -18.27 5.77 -26.79
CA ASN A 563 -19.17 5.58 -25.65
C ASN A 563 -19.76 6.90 -25.12
N SER A 564 -19.28 8.05 -25.60
CA SER A 564 -19.83 9.35 -25.23
C SER A 564 -21.29 9.50 -25.71
N PRO A 565 -22.15 10.16 -24.91
CA PRO A 565 -23.55 10.38 -25.30
C PRO A 565 -23.67 11.28 -26.54
N GLU A 566 -22.74 12.22 -26.73
CA GLU A 566 -22.68 13.13 -27.89
C GLU A 566 -22.42 12.34 -29.18
N TYR A 567 -21.45 11.41 -29.17
CA TYR A 567 -21.14 10.58 -30.34
C TYR A 567 -22.35 9.72 -30.74
N LYS A 568 -23.03 9.10 -29.77
CA LYS A 568 -24.21 8.26 -30.03
C LYS A 568 -25.36 9.06 -30.64
N ARG A 569 -25.57 10.30 -30.18
CA ARG A 569 -26.59 11.21 -30.73
C ARG A 569 -26.28 11.58 -32.19
N GLU A 570 -25.03 11.95 -32.47
CA GLU A 570 -24.59 12.32 -33.82
C GLU A 570 -24.63 11.12 -34.79
N LEU A 571 -24.28 9.92 -34.30
CA LEU A 571 -24.37 8.67 -35.05
C LEU A 571 -25.79 8.39 -35.54
N LEU A 572 -26.79 8.45 -34.64
CA LEU A 572 -28.20 8.21 -35.00
C LEU A 572 -28.70 9.21 -36.06
N ILE A 573 -28.28 10.47 -35.99
CA ILE A 573 -28.64 11.50 -36.97
C ILE A 573 -28.05 11.16 -38.34
N ILE A 574 -26.80 10.69 -38.39
CA ILE A 574 -26.10 10.35 -39.63
C ILE A 574 -26.65 9.05 -40.23
N GLU A 575 -26.91 8.04 -39.41
CA GLU A 575 -27.57 6.78 -39.83
C GLU A 575 -28.93 7.07 -40.49
N ALA A 576 -29.75 7.92 -39.88
CA ALA A 576 -31.03 8.34 -40.46
C ALA A 576 -30.87 9.02 -41.84
N VAL A 577 -29.78 9.75 -42.06
CA VAL A 577 -29.48 10.37 -43.38
C VAL A 577 -29.04 9.31 -44.40
N ILE A 578 -28.23 8.34 -43.98
CA ILE A 578 -27.76 7.23 -44.82
C ILE A 578 -28.94 6.37 -45.28
N GLU A 579 -29.84 6.03 -44.36
CA GLU A 579 -31.04 5.23 -44.62
C GLU A 579 -32.04 5.98 -45.51
N SER A 580 -32.39 7.23 -45.15
CA SER A 580 -33.39 8.01 -45.90
C SER A 580 -32.99 8.31 -47.34
N ARG A 581 -31.70 8.21 -47.69
CA ARG A 581 -31.17 8.50 -49.03
C ARG A 581 -30.60 7.28 -49.76
N ASN A 582 -30.68 6.08 -49.18
CA ASN A 582 -30.09 4.84 -49.74
C ASN A 582 -28.67 5.07 -50.26
N LEU A 583 -27.79 5.55 -49.36
CA LEU A 583 -26.39 5.83 -49.69
C LEU A 583 -25.52 4.57 -49.70
N LEU A 584 -25.97 3.49 -49.04
CA LEU A 584 -25.37 2.15 -49.13
C LEU A 584 -25.86 1.42 -50.38
N ILE A 585 -24.95 1.17 -51.32
CA ILE A 585 -25.20 0.34 -52.50
C ILE A 585 -24.53 -1.00 -52.23
N GLY A 586 -25.31 -2.04 -51.88
CA GLY A 586 -24.82 -3.42 -51.97
C GLY A 586 -24.60 -3.81 -53.44
N GLU A 587 -23.77 -4.82 -53.71
CA GLU A 587 -23.47 -5.31 -55.07
C GLU A 587 -24.72 -5.71 -55.88
N ASP A 588 -25.89 -5.84 -55.24
CA ASP A 588 -27.20 -6.13 -55.87
C ASP A 588 -28.29 -5.05 -55.68
N GLY A 589 -27.93 -3.81 -55.31
CA GLY A 589 -28.91 -2.70 -55.26
C GLY A 589 -29.93 -2.76 -54.11
N GLN A 590 -29.63 -3.49 -53.03
CA GLN A 590 -30.39 -3.44 -51.78
C GLN A 590 -29.66 -2.62 -50.69
N PRO A 591 -30.40 -1.86 -49.86
CA PRO A 591 -29.83 -1.11 -48.75
C PRO A 591 -29.29 -2.05 -47.67
N LEU A 592 -27.98 -2.01 -47.42
CA LEU A 592 -27.35 -2.67 -46.28
C LEU A 592 -27.60 -1.83 -45.01
N ILE A 593 -28.14 -2.47 -43.97
CA ILE A 593 -28.26 -1.89 -42.64
C ILE A 593 -26.83 -1.82 -42.06
N VAL A 594 -26.43 -0.65 -41.55
CA VAL A 594 -25.13 -0.44 -40.89
C VAL A 594 -25.11 -1.29 -39.62
N GLN A 595 -24.54 -2.48 -39.67
CA GLN A 595 -24.17 -3.24 -38.48
C GLN A 595 -22.72 -2.97 -38.14
N GLY A 596 -22.51 -2.21 -37.06
CA GLY A 596 -21.31 -2.24 -36.25
C GLY A 596 -20.06 -1.58 -36.86
N PHE A 597 -19.90 -0.28 -36.59
CA PHE A 597 -18.58 0.32 -36.39
C PHE A 597 -18.45 0.79 -34.96
#